data_AF-A0A5E7UKG1-F1
#
_entry.id   AF-A0A5E7UKG1-F1
#
_cell.length_a   1.000
_cell.length_b   1.000
_cell.length_c   1.000
_cell.angle_alpha   90.00
_cell.angle_beta   90.00
_cell.angle_gamma   90.00
#
_symmetry.space_group_name_H-M   'P 1'
#
loop_
_entity.id
_entity.type
_entity.pdbx_description
1 polymer ?
#
loop_
_entity_poly.entity_id
_entity_poly.type
_entity_poly.pdbx_seq_one_letter_code
_entity_poly.pdbx_strand_id
1 'polypeptide(L)'
;MLSDLITLLDERATQAGFTSPENGVLAFAGDTHWPGPPPTTQVKYWSTTFASVLLVHIDGATAEEAWRETKHAEAFLDAGLLRLERKGSVVDGYLVLALAQSNEELKQFINDVEKDTRFVRKHVVYKDADGWQRCQRITPLGLAGPYEHADYSQFVPENEEMADLLASLSTSKGKELARNHGKKWDLNE
;
A
#
# COMPACT_ATOMS: atom_id res chain seq x y z
N MET A 1 -18.82 -11.78 -6.55
CA MET A 1 -18.09 -13.06 -6.35
C MET A 1 -16.62 -12.77 -6.12
N LEU A 2 -15.81 -13.72 -5.62
CA LEU A 2 -14.36 -13.49 -5.46
C LEU A 2 -13.68 -13.18 -6.81
N SER A 3 -14.14 -13.81 -7.90
CA SER A 3 -13.76 -13.49 -9.28
C SER A 3 -13.82 -12.00 -9.59
N ASP A 4 -14.90 -11.34 -9.18
CA ASP A 4 -15.14 -9.93 -9.52
C ASP A 4 -14.14 -9.01 -8.80
N LEU A 5 -13.74 -9.38 -7.57
CA LEU A 5 -12.66 -8.68 -6.87
C LEU A 5 -11.33 -8.87 -7.59
N ILE A 6 -11.01 -10.10 -8.00
CA ILE A 6 -9.76 -10.40 -8.71
C ILE A 6 -9.70 -9.58 -10.00
N THR A 7 -10.76 -9.58 -10.82
CA THR A 7 -10.83 -8.79 -12.05
C THR A 7 -10.64 -7.30 -11.79
N LEU A 8 -11.36 -6.74 -10.81
CA LEU A 8 -11.24 -5.34 -10.44
C LEU A 8 -9.81 -4.96 -10.01
N LEU A 9 -9.17 -5.81 -9.21
CA LEU A 9 -7.81 -5.56 -8.73
C LEU A 9 -6.76 -5.82 -9.81
N ASP A 10 -6.96 -6.80 -10.70
CA ASP A 10 -6.09 -7.08 -11.85
C ASP A 10 -6.08 -5.88 -12.83
N GLU A 11 -7.24 -5.30 -13.13
CA GLU A 11 -7.36 -4.10 -13.96
C GLU A 11 -6.56 -2.94 -13.38
N ARG A 12 -6.73 -2.67 -12.08
CA ARG A 12 -6.02 -1.61 -11.36
C ARG A 12 -4.52 -1.86 -11.26
N ALA A 13 -4.13 -3.09 -10.94
CA ALA A 13 -2.74 -3.50 -10.88
C ALA A 13 -2.06 -3.27 -12.23
N THR A 14 -2.69 -3.70 -13.31
CA THR A 14 -2.18 -3.50 -14.67
C THR A 14 -2.06 -2.02 -15.00
N GLN A 15 -3.07 -1.20 -14.68
CA GLN A 15 -3.02 0.25 -14.88
C GLN A 15 -1.89 0.91 -14.08
N ALA A 16 -1.64 0.45 -12.85
CA ALA A 16 -0.56 0.92 -11.98
C ALA A 16 0.83 0.32 -12.35
N GLY A 17 0.93 -0.45 -13.44
CA GLY A 17 2.18 -1.02 -13.93
C GLY A 17 2.67 -2.26 -13.18
N PHE A 18 1.82 -2.87 -12.35
CA PHE A 18 2.11 -4.15 -11.71
C PHE A 18 2.01 -5.29 -12.72
N THR A 19 2.82 -6.31 -12.48
CA THR A 19 2.79 -7.57 -13.23
C THR A 19 2.52 -8.73 -12.28
N SER A 20 1.92 -9.80 -12.80
CA SER A 20 1.65 -11.04 -12.07
C SER A 20 2.46 -12.18 -12.69
N PRO A 21 2.96 -13.14 -11.89
CA PRO A 21 3.47 -14.41 -12.40
C PRO A 21 2.43 -15.15 -13.25
N GLU A 22 2.86 -16.07 -14.12
CA GLU A 22 1.98 -16.86 -15.00
C GLU A 22 0.93 -17.66 -14.24
N ASN A 23 1.32 -18.26 -13.11
CA ASN A 23 0.41 -19.00 -12.23
C ASN A 23 -0.39 -18.09 -11.28
N GLY A 24 -0.19 -16.77 -11.34
CA GLY A 24 -0.90 -15.80 -10.54
C GLY A 24 -0.48 -15.71 -9.07
N VAL A 25 0.45 -16.54 -8.60
CA VAL A 25 0.74 -16.69 -7.17
C VAL A 25 2.22 -16.53 -6.87
N LEU A 26 2.53 -16.01 -5.68
CA LEU A 26 3.86 -15.98 -5.13
C LEU A 26 4.28 -17.42 -4.77
N ALA A 27 5.41 -17.85 -5.33
CA ALA A 27 5.99 -19.16 -5.09
C ALA A 27 7.45 -19.04 -4.62
N PHE A 28 7.83 -20.01 -3.78
CA PHE A 28 9.20 -20.20 -3.29
C PHE A 28 9.69 -21.55 -3.84
N ALA A 29 10.51 -21.52 -4.89
CA ALA A 29 11.04 -22.72 -5.54
C ALA A 29 12.18 -23.36 -4.70
N GLY A 30 11.86 -23.89 -3.52
CA GLY A 30 12.84 -24.49 -2.61
C GLY A 30 13.73 -23.48 -1.89
N ASP A 31 13.23 -22.26 -1.69
CA ASP A 31 13.94 -21.17 -1.02
C ASP A 31 13.96 -21.37 0.50
N THR A 32 15.11 -21.12 1.14
CA THR A 32 15.30 -21.25 2.59
C THR A 32 14.51 -20.23 3.42
N HIS A 33 14.05 -19.13 2.83
CA HIS A 33 13.35 -18.07 3.56
C HIS A 33 11.90 -18.41 3.91
N TRP A 34 11.31 -19.39 3.21
CA TRP A 34 10.00 -19.91 3.56
C TRP A 34 10.01 -21.45 3.55
N PRO A 35 10.18 -22.09 4.73
CA PRO A 35 10.23 -23.54 4.82
C PRO A 35 8.85 -24.20 4.75
N GLY A 36 7.77 -23.42 4.87
CA GLY A 36 6.39 -23.91 4.90
C GLY A 36 5.76 -24.03 3.51
N PRO A 37 4.55 -24.61 3.41
CA PRO A 37 3.75 -24.48 2.20
C PRO A 37 3.29 -23.02 2.02
N PRO A 38 3.03 -22.57 0.78
CA PRO A 38 2.31 -21.31 0.56
C PRO A 38 0.94 -21.29 1.27
N PRO A 39 0.43 -20.13 1.70
CA PRO A 39 -0.91 -20.02 2.24
C PRO A 39 -1.94 -20.56 1.25
N THR A 40 -2.79 -21.50 1.68
CA THR A 40 -3.88 -22.05 0.85
C THR A 40 -4.96 -21.00 0.53
N THR A 41 -4.99 -19.94 1.33
CA THR A 41 -5.84 -18.76 1.18
C THR A 41 -5.30 -17.77 0.15
N GLN A 42 -4.10 -17.98 -0.40
CA GLN A 42 -3.55 -17.11 -1.44
C GLN A 42 -4.42 -17.15 -2.71
N VAL A 43 -4.76 -15.97 -3.19
CA VAL A 43 -5.60 -15.80 -4.39
C VAL A 43 -4.76 -15.29 -5.56
N LYS A 44 -4.00 -14.21 -5.33
CA LYS A 44 -3.28 -13.53 -6.40
C LYS A 44 -2.09 -12.75 -5.85
N TYR A 45 -1.06 -12.60 -6.67
CA TYR A 45 0.13 -11.82 -6.36
C TYR A 45 0.49 -10.90 -7.51
N TRP A 46 0.81 -9.65 -7.18
CA TRP A 46 1.28 -8.64 -8.11
C TRP A 46 2.57 -8.01 -7.62
N SER A 47 3.46 -7.61 -8.52
CA SER A 47 4.67 -6.88 -8.17
C SER A 47 5.12 -5.89 -9.24
N THR A 48 5.79 -4.84 -8.78
CA THR A 48 6.62 -3.91 -9.56
C THR A 48 8.07 -3.98 -9.06
N THR A 49 8.92 -3.06 -9.52
CA THR A 49 10.28 -2.87 -9.00
C THR A 49 10.32 -2.30 -7.58
N PHE A 50 9.23 -1.73 -7.07
CA PHE A 50 9.20 -1.02 -5.78
C PHE A 50 8.07 -1.48 -4.83
N ALA A 51 7.09 -2.25 -5.29
CA ALA A 51 6.01 -2.75 -4.46
C ALA A 51 5.59 -4.18 -4.81
N SER A 52 5.15 -4.92 -3.80
CA SER A 52 4.57 -6.25 -3.93
C SER A 52 3.22 -6.30 -3.20
N VAL A 53 2.20 -6.83 -3.87
CA VAL A 53 0.83 -6.94 -3.36
C VAL A 53 0.42 -8.41 -3.34
N LEU A 54 0.09 -8.93 -2.16
CA LEU A 54 -0.47 -10.28 -2.01
C LEU A 54 -1.95 -10.18 -1.62
N LEU A 55 -2.83 -10.81 -2.39
CA LEU A 55 -4.24 -10.97 -2.06
C LEU A 55 -4.48 -12.37 -1.48
N VAL A 56 -5.10 -12.40 -0.30
CA VAL A 56 -5.56 -13.64 0.35
C VAL A 56 -7.05 -13.57 0.66
N HIS A 57 -7.74 -14.71 0.55
CA HIS A 57 -9.15 -14.85 0.88
C HIS A 57 -9.30 -15.46 2.29
N ILE A 58 -10.09 -14.83 3.13
CA ILE A 58 -10.38 -15.31 4.48
C ILE A 58 -11.88 -15.64 4.55
N ASP A 59 -12.15 -16.93 4.59
CA ASP A 59 -13.50 -17.50 4.76
C ASP A 59 -13.94 -17.57 6.23
N GLY A 60 -13.01 -17.42 7.17
CA GLY A 60 -13.25 -17.52 8.61
C GLY A 60 -14.30 -16.51 9.10
N ALA A 61 -15.09 -16.93 10.09
CA ALA A 61 -16.18 -16.12 10.64
C ALA A 61 -15.79 -15.33 11.90
N THR A 62 -14.66 -15.70 12.51
CA THR A 62 -14.18 -15.15 13.78
C THR A 62 -12.91 -14.31 13.59
N ALA A 63 -12.66 -13.39 14.51
CA ALA A 63 -11.44 -12.58 14.48
C ALA A 63 -10.20 -13.43 14.73
N GLU A 64 -10.29 -14.49 15.53
CA GLU A 64 -9.17 -15.38 15.81
C GLU A 64 -8.69 -16.11 14.56
N GLU A 65 -9.61 -16.67 13.77
CA GLU A 65 -9.29 -17.31 12.50
C GLU A 65 -8.69 -16.30 11.52
N ALA A 66 -9.30 -15.11 11.39
CA ALA A 66 -8.79 -14.06 10.53
C ALA A 66 -7.37 -13.63 10.91
N TRP A 67 -7.08 -13.50 12.21
CA TRP A 67 -5.72 -13.21 12.71
C TRP A 67 -4.72 -14.32 12.40
N ARG A 68 -5.11 -15.58 12.54
CA ARG A 68 -4.24 -16.72 12.22
C ARG A 68 -3.85 -16.72 10.75
N GLU A 69 -4.83 -16.58 9.84
CA GLU A 69 -4.58 -16.52 8.40
C GLU A 69 -3.75 -15.29 8.03
N THR A 70 -4.04 -14.14 8.66
CA THR A 70 -3.29 -12.90 8.45
C THR A 70 -1.82 -13.05 8.79
N LYS A 71 -1.50 -13.58 9.99
CA LYS A 71 -0.10 -13.75 10.42
C LYS A 71 0.66 -14.70 9.50
N HIS A 72 -0.01 -15.76 9.05
CA HIS A 72 0.58 -16.71 8.12
C HIS A 72 0.88 -16.04 6.76
N ALA A 73 -0.08 -15.29 6.21
CA ALA A 73 0.09 -14.57 4.96
C ALA A 73 1.10 -13.42 5.05
N GLU A 74 1.14 -12.71 6.18
CA GLU A 74 2.13 -11.66 6.49
C GLU A 74 3.55 -12.23 6.46
N ALA A 75 3.81 -13.28 7.23
CA ALA A 75 5.13 -13.91 7.28
C ALA A 75 5.54 -14.47 5.91
N PHE A 76 4.58 -14.99 5.15
CA PHE A 76 4.82 -15.47 3.79
C PHE A 76 5.22 -14.34 2.83
N LEU A 77 4.52 -13.21 2.87
CA LEU A 77 4.86 -12.06 2.04
C LEU A 77 6.22 -11.46 2.46
N ASP A 78 6.47 -11.32 3.76
CA ASP A 78 7.74 -10.82 4.31
C ASP A 78 8.94 -11.64 3.81
N ALA A 79 8.86 -12.98 3.87
CA ALA A 79 9.86 -13.86 3.29
C ALA A 79 10.09 -13.60 1.80
N GLY A 80 9.04 -13.23 1.07
CA GLY A 80 9.09 -12.90 -0.36
C GLY A 80 9.81 -11.58 -0.62
N LEU A 81 9.64 -10.60 0.26
CA LEU A 81 10.31 -9.29 0.20
C LEU A 81 11.80 -9.42 0.53
N LEU A 82 12.16 -10.16 1.59
CA LEU A 82 13.56 -10.42 1.97
C LEU A 82 14.37 -11.02 0.80
N ARG A 83 13.72 -11.84 -0.05
CA ARG A 83 14.34 -12.39 -1.26
C ARG A 83 14.66 -11.32 -2.31
N LEU A 84 13.81 -10.29 -2.44
CA LEU A 84 14.00 -9.17 -3.37
C LEU A 84 15.06 -8.19 -2.86
N GLU A 85 15.07 -7.93 -1.55
CA GLU A 85 16.05 -7.05 -0.90
C GLU A 85 17.49 -7.53 -1.07
N ARG A 86 17.73 -8.84 -1.00
CA ARG A 86 19.06 -9.42 -1.27
C ARG A 86 19.58 -9.16 -2.68
N LYS A 87 18.70 -8.89 -3.64
CA LYS A 87 19.07 -8.50 -5.00
C LYS A 87 19.33 -6.98 -5.12
N GLY A 88 19.33 -6.26 -4.01
CA GLY A 88 19.59 -4.83 -3.92
C GLY A 88 18.35 -3.96 -4.15
N SER A 89 17.14 -4.54 -4.21
CA SER A 89 15.89 -3.81 -4.42
C SER A 89 15.06 -3.79 -3.15
N VAL A 90 14.87 -2.61 -2.56
CA VAL A 90 13.93 -2.43 -1.43
C VAL A 90 12.52 -2.32 -2.01
N VAL A 91 11.63 -3.22 -1.58
CA VAL A 91 10.28 -3.37 -2.13
C VAL A 91 9.28 -3.28 -1.00
N ASP A 92 8.30 -2.38 -1.11
CA ASP A 92 7.24 -2.25 -0.13
C ASP A 92 6.23 -3.41 -0.23
N GLY A 93 5.92 -4.02 0.91
CA GLY A 93 4.93 -5.09 1.02
C GLY A 93 3.53 -4.59 1.35
N TYR A 94 2.54 -5.05 0.58
CA TYR A 94 1.12 -4.79 0.81
C TYR A 94 0.34 -6.11 0.85
N LEU A 95 -0.27 -6.40 1.99
CA LEU A 95 -1.14 -7.57 2.18
C LEU A 95 -2.61 -7.13 2.11
N VAL A 96 -3.33 -7.65 1.12
CA VAL A 96 -4.77 -7.42 0.96
C VAL A 96 -5.52 -8.64 1.49
N LEU A 97 -6.32 -8.42 2.53
CA LEU A 97 -7.18 -9.43 3.13
C LEU A 97 -8.59 -9.28 2.57
N ALA A 98 -9.09 -10.28 1.85
CA ALA A 98 -10.47 -10.33 1.37
C ALA A 98 -11.32 -11.19 2.29
N LEU A 99 -12.11 -10.55 3.14
CA LEU A 99 -13.05 -11.23 4.03
C LEU A 99 -14.32 -11.61 3.28
N ALA A 100 -14.70 -12.90 3.34
CA ALA A 100 -15.91 -13.41 2.70
C ALA A 100 -17.21 -12.78 3.25
N GLN A 101 -17.16 -12.22 4.46
CA GLN A 101 -18.26 -11.57 5.16
C GLN A 101 -17.75 -10.48 6.11
N SER A 102 -18.68 -9.67 6.64
CA SER A 102 -18.42 -8.67 7.67
C SER A 102 -19.42 -8.81 8.82
N ASN A 103 -18.91 -8.83 10.05
CA ASN A 103 -19.69 -8.82 11.29
C ASN A 103 -18.99 -7.93 12.32
N GLU A 104 -19.59 -7.67 13.49
CA GLU A 104 -19.01 -6.76 14.50
C GLU A 104 -17.63 -7.20 15.00
N GLU A 105 -17.40 -8.50 15.16
CA GLU A 105 -16.10 -9.04 15.57
C GLU A 105 -15.02 -8.78 14.50
N LEU A 106 -15.37 -9.02 13.24
CA LEU A 106 -14.51 -8.77 12.09
C LEU A 106 -14.28 -7.27 11.85
N LYS A 107 -15.22 -6.39 12.20
CA LYS A 107 -15.02 -4.94 12.17
C LYS A 107 -13.95 -4.49 13.14
N GLN A 108 -13.92 -5.05 14.35
CA GLN A 108 -12.84 -4.78 15.30
C GLN A 108 -11.51 -5.29 14.77
N PHE A 109 -11.48 -6.52 14.25
CA PHE A 109 -10.30 -7.09 13.57
C PHE A 109 -9.78 -6.17 12.45
N ILE A 110 -10.66 -5.68 11.56
CA ILE A 110 -10.30 -4.77 10.46
C ILE A 110 -9.57 -3.54 10.99
N ASN A 111 -10.09 -2.92 12.06
CA ASN A 111 -9.49 -1.71 12.63
C ASN A 111 -8.11 -1.99 13.24
N ASP A 112 -7.93 -3.15 13.85
CA ASP A 112 -6.68 -3.51 14.52
C ASP A 112 -5.61 -3.94 13.52
N VAL A 113 -5.98 -4.74 12.51
CA VAL A 113 -5.03 -5.25 11.51
C VAL A 113 -4.51 -4.15 10.59
N GLU A 114 -5.31 -3.15 10.24
CA GLU A 114 -4.84 -2.04 9.40
C GLU A 114 -3.95 -1.04 10.15
N LYS A 115 -4.04 -1.00 11.48
CA LYS A 115 -3.11 -0.25 12.33
C LYS A 115 -1.80 -1.01 12.57
N ASP A 116 -1.82 -2.33 12.38
CA ASP A 116 -0.62 -3.16 12.50
C ASP A 116 0.29 -2.98 11.28
N THR A 117 1.27 -2.09 11.40
CA THR A 117 2.23 -1.81 10.32
C THR A 117 3.49 -2.68 10.38
N ARG A 118 3.50 -3.76 11.17
CA ARG A 118 4.68 -4.66 11.24
C ARG A 118 4.87 -5.40 9.91
N PHE A 119 6.11 -5.55 9.45
CA PHE A 119 6.49 -6.27 8.21
C PHE A 119 5.93 -5.69 6.90
N VAL A 120 4.61 -5.64 6.75
CA VAL A 120 3.90 -5.20 5.55
C VAL A 120 2.71 -4.30 5.93
N ARG A 121 2.27 -3.45 5.00
CA ARG A 121 1.03 -2.68 5.16
C ARG A 121 -0.17 -3.58 4.85
N LYS A 122 -1.19 -3.57 5.70
CA LYS A 122 -2.41 -4.36 5.48
C LYS A 122 -3.54 -3.49 5.00
N HIS A 123 -4.32 -4.03 4.08
CA HIS A 123 -5.58 -3.48 3.63
C HIS A 123 -6.64 -4.55 3.73
N VAL A 124 -7.82 -4.19 4.24
CA VAL A 124 -8.94 -5.12 4.28
C VAL A 124 -10.04 -4.70 3.34
N VAL A 125 -10.48 -5.65 2.52
CA VAL A 125 -11.72 -5.59 1.74
C VAL A 125 -12.66 -6.65 2.28
N TYR A 126 -13.95 -6.37 2.28
CA TYR A 126 -14.96 -7.31 2.75
C TYR A 126 -16.15 -7.28 1.82
N LYS A 127 -16.90 -8.38 1.80
CA LYS A 127 -18.11 -8.49 1.02
C LYS A 127 -19.34 -8.21 1.87
N ASP A 128 -20.23 -7.35 1.37
CA ASP A 128 -21.57 -7.10 1.92
C ASP A 128 -22.66 -7.27 0.85
N ALA A 129 -23.87 -6.76 1.12
CA ALA A 129 -25.01 -6.86 0.20
C ALA A 129 -24.80 -6.10 -1.11
N ASP A 130 -24.01 -5.01 -1.08
CA ASP A 130 -23.75 -4.14 -2.23
C ASP A 130 -22.50 -4.57 -3.02
N GLY A 131 -21.75 -5.56 -2.51
CA GLY A 131 -20.60 -6.16 -3.15
C GLY A 131 -19.31 -6.02 -2.34
N TRP A 132 -18.18 -5.86 -3.03
CA TRP A 132 -16.87 -5.73 -2.38
C TRP A 132 -16.62 -4.29 -1.97
N GLN A 133 -16.47 -4.07 -0.68
CA GLN A 133 -16.23 -2.76 -0.11
C GLN A 133 -14.75 -2.45 0.02
N ARG A 134 -14.44 -1.14 0.08
CA ARG A 134 -13.11 -0.59 0.40
C ARG A 134 -11.99 -0.92 -0.59
N CYS A 135 -12.30 -1.46 -1.78
CA CYS A 135 -11.31 -1.74 -2.82
C CYS A 135 -10.47 -0.51 -3.23
N GLN A 136 -11.03 0.69 -3.09
CA GLN A 136 -10.32 1.97 -3.34
C GLN A 136 -9.25 2.32 -2.30
N ARG A 137 -9.25 1.68 -1.11
CA ARG A 137 -8.28 1.95 -0.05
C ARG A 137 -6.95 1.21 -0.23
N ILE A 138 -6.83 0.35 -1.24
CA ILE A 138 -5.60 -0.37 -1.56
C ILE A 138 -4.67 0.62 -2.29
N THR A 139 -3.91 1.39 -1.52
CA THR A 139 -3.11 2.52 -1.99
C THR A 139 -2.16 2.23 -3.16
N PRO A 140 -1.41 1.11 -3.20
CA PRO A 140 -0.52 0.84 -4.34
C PRO A 140 -1.26 0.61 -5.66
N LEU A 141 -2.52 0.17 -5.60
CA LEU A 141 -3.37 -0.05 -6.78
C LEU A 141 -4.24 1.18 -7.10
N GLY A 142 -4.20 2.21 -6.25
CA GLY A 142 -4.93 3.47 -6.41
C GLY A 142 -4.11 4.56 -7.11
N LEU A 143 -2.85 4.29 -7.42
CA LEU A 143 -2.06 5.16 -8.29
C LEU A 143 -2.71 5.09 -9.68
N ALA A 144 -3.37 6.19 -10.07
CA ALA A 144 -3.82 6.37 -11.44
C ALA A 144 -2.68 6.00 -12.40
N GLY A 145 -3.04 5.36 -13.52
CA GLY A 145 -2.08 4.92 -14.53
C GLY A 145 -1.11 6.04 -14.93
N PRO A 146 0.01 5.71 -15.61
CA PRO A 146 1.07 6.67 -15.90
C PRO A 146 0.42 7.95 -16.37
N TYR A 147 0.46 8.97 -15.52
CA TYR A 147 -0.19 10.23 -15.80
C TYR A 147 0.33 10.59 -17.20
N GLU A 148 -0.55 10.66 -18.20
CA GLU A 148 -0.40 11.69 -19.21
C GLU A 148 0.00 12.91 -18.41
N HIS A 149 1.23 13.39 -18.65
CA HIS A 149 1.86 14.48 -17.93
C HIS A 149 0.74 15.32 -17.33
N ALA A 150 0.53 15.19 -16.01
CA ALA A 150 -0.23 16.22 -15.35
C ALA A 150 0.60 17.43 -15.71
N ASP A 151 0.09 18.25 -16.64
CA ASP A 151 0.63 19.57 -16.91
C ASP A 151 0.44 20.23 -15.55
N TYR A 152 1.47 20.07 -14.70
CA TYR A 152 1.61 20.81 -13.48
C TYR A 152 1.64 22.22 -14.00
N SER A 153 0.47 22.87 -13.99
CA SER A 153 0.36 24.26 -14.31
C SER A 153 1.40 24.92 -13.45
N GLN A 154 2.44 25.46 -14.09
CA GLN A 154 3.53 26.11 -13.39
C GLN A 154 2.88 27.06 -12.39
N PHE A 155 3.16 26.89 -11.10
CA PHE A 155 2.56 27.74 -10.08
C PHE A 155 2.91 29.19 -10.44
N VAL A 156 1.92 30.00 -10.80
CA VAL A 156 2.09 31.41 -11.11
C VAL A 156 1.77 32.20 -9.85
N PRO A 157 2.74 32.92 -9.27
CA PRO A 157 2.49 33.78 -8.11
C PRO A 157 1.40 34.81 -8.44
N GLU A 158 0.44 35.00 -7.54
CA GLU A 158 -0.65 35.95 -7.73
C GLU A 158 -0.19 37.42 -7.63
N ASN A 159 0.98 37.66 -7.04
CA ASN A 159 1.57 38.99 -6.88
C ASN A 159 3.12 38.93 -6.75
N GLU A 160 3.75 40.10 -6.83
CA GLU A 160 5.21 40.25 -6.74
C GLU A 160 5.76 39.83 -5.37
N GLU A 161 5.05 40.10 -4.27
CA GLU A 161 5.49 39.70 -2.92
C GLU A 161 5.63 38.17 -2.79
N MET A 162 4.70 37.44 -3.40
CA MET A 162 4.71 35.98 -3.45
C MET A 162 5.83 35.46 -4.35
N ALA A 163 6.08 36.10 -5.49
CA ALA A 163 7.19 35.75 -6.38
C ALA A 163 8.55 35.93 -5.68
N ASP A 164 8.74 37.05 -4.98
CA ASP A 164 9.95 37.36 -4.23
C ASP A 164 10.17 36.39 -3.06
N LEU A 165 9.09 36.01 -2.36
CA LEU A 165 9.17 35.00 -1.31
C LEU A 165 9.66 33.67 -1.85
N LEU A 166 9.10 33.20 -2.97
CA LEU A 166 9.50 31.93 -3.60
C LEU A 166 10.94 31.98 -4.14
N ALA A 167 11.36 33.10 -4.72
CA ALA A 167 12.75 33.32 -5.14
C ALA A 167 13.72 33.28 -3.94
N SER A 168 13.35 33.87 -2.81
CA SER A 168 14.15 33.83 -1.58
C SER A 168 14.23 32.42 -0.99
N LEU A 169 13.13 31.67 -1.02
CA LEU A 169 13.05 30.29 -0.53
C LEU A 169 13.90 29.34 -1.37
N SER A 170 13.87 29.49 -2.70
CA SER A 170 14.60 28.62 -3.63
C SER A 170 16.13 28.77 -3.55
N THR A 171 16.62 29.93 -3.09
CA THR A 171 18.06 30.24 -3.04
C THR A 171 18.66 30.13 -1.64
N SER A 172 17.83 30.06 -0.59
CA SER A 172 18.28 30.06 0.81
C SER A 172 18.37 28.65 1.39
N LYS A 173 19.42 28.36 2.18
CA LYS A 173 19.48 27.11 2.96
C LYS A 173 18.54 27.21 4.15
N GLY A 174 17.90 26.10 4.55
CA GLY A 174 16.85 26.08 5.59
C GLY A 174 17.23 26.75 6.93
N LYS A 175 18.53 26.79 7.28
CA LYS A 175 19.04 27.46 8.48
C LYS A 175 19.03 29.00 8.39
N GLU A 176 19.21 29.57 7.20
CA GLU A 176 19.15 31.02 6.97
C GLU A 176 17.71 31.53 6.96
N LEU A 177 16.80 30.78 6.34
CA LEU A 177 15.36 31.06 6.35
C LEU A 177 14.80 31.10 7.76
N ALA A 178 15.12 30.10 8.59
CA ALA A 178 14.70 30.07 9.99
C ALA A 178 15.18 31.29 10.78
N ARG A 179 16.41 31.77 10.51
CA ARG A 179 16.97 32.96 11.19
C ARG A 179 16.29 34.25 10.74
N ASN A 180 15.99 34.37 9.45
CA ASN A 180 15.39 35.58 8.87
C ASN A 180 13.91 35.71 9.25
N HIS A 181 13.17 34.60 9.28
CA HIS A 181 11.76 34.60 9.66
C HIS A 181 11.54 34.55 11.19
N GLY A 182 12.45 33.95 11.96
CA GLY A 182 12.39 33.95 13.42
C GLY A 182 12.46 35.35 14.03
N LYS A 183 13.24 36.27 13.44
CA LYS A 183 13.33 37.67 13.89
C LYS A 183 12.09 38.51 13.56
N LYS A 184 11.28 38.08 12.59
CA LYS A 184 10.09 38.83 12.15
C LYS A 184 8.87 38.51 13.03
N TRP A 185 8.96 37.48 13.87
CA TRP A 185 7.89 36.92 14.70
C TRP A 185 8.31 36.79 16.17
N ASP A 186 9.18 37.68 16.67
CA ASP A 186 9.38 37.82 18.12
C ASP A 186 8.05 38.32 18.71
N LEU A 187 7.21 37.38 19.14
CA LEU A 187 5.90 37.60 19.78
C LEU A 187 6.06 38.03 21.25
N ASN A 188 7.20 38.62 21.61
CA ASN A 188 7.57 39.00 22.97
C ASN A 188 8.10 40.46 23.05
N GLU A 189 7.43 41.38 22.35
CA GLU A 189 7.35 42.80 22.78
C GLU A 189 5.89 43.27 22.79
#